data_AF-A0A356W5U7-F1
#
_entry.id   AF-A0A356W5U7-F1
#
_cell.length_a   1.000
_cell.length_b   1.000
_cell.length_c   1.000
_cell.angle_alpha   90.00
_cell.angle_beta   90.00
_cell.angle_gamma   90.00
#
_symmetry.space_group_name_H-M   'P 1'
#
loop_
_entity.id
_entity.type
_entity.pdbx_description
1 polymer ?
#
loop_
_entity_poly.entity_id
_entity_poly.type
_entity_poly.pdbx_seq_one_letter_code
_entity_poly.pdbx_strand_id
1 'polypeptide(L)'
;MRAPAEAWASVRTAPVYTYRFDWDEQGKKLLTDISFLVGASHSLEMPFIINGFDQKETDPAGIFFSKKNKASRETLSAQMIEYWSAFAHHGAPGRGLSGTLPRWTAWAESPVEQSLMLLDGEKDGGVRMGPATPTPDTLFESFLSDPRMKTDHQRCKTANMVIDMVSRVGGTLDDWREFVEESC
;
A
#
# COMPACT_ATOMS: atom_id res chain seq x y z
N MET A 1 -9.33 -5.20 -3.26
CA MET A 1 -8.34 -5.95 -4.06
C MET A 1 -8.65 -7.45 -4.19
N ARG A 2 -9.34 -8.08 -3.23
CA ARG A 2 -9.63 -9.52 -3.26
C ARG A 2 -10.50 -10.00 -4.45
N ALA A 3 -11.67 -9.39 -4.66
CA ALA A 3 -12.60 -9.87 -5.69
C ALA A 3 -12.00 -9.93 -7.12
N PRO A 4 -11.24 -8.93 -7.59
CA PRO A 4 -10.53 -9.04 -8.87
C PRO A 4 -9.52 -10.19 -8.92
N ALA A 5 -8.69 -10.34 -7.88
CA ALA A 5 -7.67 -11.40 -7.85
C ALA A 5 -8.30 -12.80 -7.85
N GLU A 6 -9.38 -12.97 -7.08
CA GLU A 6 -10.13 -14.22 -7.00
C GLU A 6 -10.83 -14.56 -8.32
N ALA A 7 -11.44 -13.57 -8.98
CA ALA A 7 -12.00 -13.72 -10.32
C ALA A 7 -10.93 -14.16 -11.33
N TRP A 8 -9.77 -13.47 -11.37
CA TRP A 8 -8.69 -13.84 -12.29
C TRP A 8 -8.10 -15.22 -12.00
N ALA A 9 -7.89 -15.57 -10.73
CA ALA A 9 -7.35 -16.86 -10.33
C ALA A 9 -8.30 -18.01 -10.69
N SER A 10 -9.62 -17.77 -10.72
CA SER A 10 -10.63 -18.79 -11.07
C SER A 10 -10.73 -19.10 -12.56
N VAL A 11 -10.28 -18.19 -13.44
CA VAL A 11 -10.45 -18.29 -14.90
C VAL A 11 -9.14 -18.42 -15.68
N ARG A 12 -8.00 -18.28 -15.02
CA ARG A 12 -6.66 -18.35 -15.66
C ARG A 12 -5.91 -19.58 -15.15
N THR A 13 -5.11 -20.18 -16.02
CA THR A 13 -4.16 -21.25 -15.66
C THR A 13 -2.84 -20.71 -15.12
N ALA A 14 -2.50 -19.45 -15.43
CA ALA A 14 -1.30 -18.81 -14.93
C ALA A 14 -1.49 -18.36 -13.47
N PRO A 15 -0.47 -18.50 -12.60
CA PRO A 15 -0.54 -18.02 -11.23
C PRO A 15 -0.79 -16.50 -11.16
N VAL A 16 -1.64 -16.10 -10.22
CA VAL A 16 -1.92 -14.68 -9.92
C VAL A 16 -1.15 -14.28 -8.68
N TYR A 17 -0.50 -13.11 -8.71
CA TYR A 17 0.19 -12.51 -7.57
C TYR A 17 -0.40 -11.14 -7.30
N THR A 18 -0.55 -10.78 -6.02
CA THR A 18 -1.05 -9.47 -5.62
C THR A 18 -0.06 -8.77 -4.72
N TYR A 19 0.04 -7.45 -4.83
CA TYR A 19 0.83 -6.62 -3.94
C TYR A 19 0.13 -5.32 -3.56
N ARG A 20 0.60 -4.70 -2.49
CA ARG A 20 0.32 -3.32 -2.11
C ARG A 20 1.65 -2.64 -1.79
N PHE A 21 1.85 -1.46 -2.37
CA PHE A 21 2.99 -0.61 -2.11
C PHE A 21 2.59 0.42 -1.05
N ASP A 22 3.32 0.47 0.06
CA ASP A 22 2.96 1.27 1.25
C ASP A 22 4.01 2.31 1.63
N TRP A 23 5.14 2.39 0.91
CA TRP A 23 6.22 3.31 1.26
C TRP A 23 5.76 4.78 1.29
N ASP A 24 5.86 5.39 2.46
CA ASP A 24 5.48 6.77 2.75
C ASP A 24 6.59 7.58 3.42
N GLU A 25 7.86 7.21 3.23
CA GLU A 25 9.01 7.88 3.86
C GLU A 25 9.54 9.10 3.07
N GLN A 26 8.68 9.85 2.35
CA GLN A 26 9.10 11.07 1.62
C GLN A 26 9.70 12.13 2.58
N GLY A 27 9.17 12.20 3.80
CA GLY A 27 9.57 13.09 4.86
C GLY A 27 9.00 14.50 4.68
N LYS A 28 9.71 15.49 5.24
CA LYS A 28 9.30 16.90 5.18
C LYS A 28 10.08 17.69 4.13
N LYS A 29 9.36 18.53 3.39
CA LYS A 29 9.93 19.56 2.51
C LYS A 29 9.46 20.92 3.00
N LEU A 30 10.41 21.76 3.42
CA LEU A 30 10.11 23.05 4.07
C LEU A 30 9.18 22.84 5.30
N LEU A 31 8.03 23.50 5.31
CA LEU A 31 7.02 23.39 6.37
C LEU A 31 5.99 22.28 6.10
N THR A 32 6.10 21.59 4.97
CA THR A 32 5.11 20.62 4.49
C THR A 32 5.57 19.20 4.77
N ASP A 33 4.68 18.41 5.36
CA ASP A 33 4.86 16.97 5.56
C ASP A 33 4.41 16.21 4.31
N ILE A 34 5.37 15.82 3.47
CA ILE A 34 5.08 15.16 2.20
C ILE A 34 4.62 13.72 2.45
N SER A 35 5.20 13.04 3.44
CA SER A 35 4.74 11.73 3.90
C SER A 35 3.25 11.74 4.21
N PHE A 36 2.80 12.69 5.04
CA PHE A 36 1.39 12.80 5.39
C PHE A 36 0.49 13.19 4.21
N LEU A 37 0.93 14.11 3.34
CA LEU A 37 0.10 14.61 2.25
C LEU A 37 -0.02 13.64 1.08
N VAL A 38 1.03 12.88 0.80
CA VAL A 38 1.15 12.07 -0.42
C VAL A 38 1.06 10.59 -0.08
N GLY A 39 1.77 10.13 0.94
CA GLY A 39 1.89 8.71 1.27
C GLY A 39 2.35 7.86 0.07
N ALA A 40 1.85 6.63 -0.01
CA ALA A 40 2.04 5.74 -1.16
C ALA A 40 1.05 6.05 -2.31
N SER A 41 1.09 7.27 -2.83
CA SER A 41 0.18 7.71 -3.90
C SER A 41 0.48 7.06 -5.25
N HIS A 42 -0.46 7.24 -6.19
CA HIS A 42 -0.40 6.70 -7.54
C HIS A 42 0.94 6.99 -8.25
N SER A 43 1.51 5.94 -8.84
CA SER A 43 2.77 5.95 -9.63
C SER A 43 4.06 6.12 -8.83
N LEU A 44 4.01 6.28 -7.50
CA LEU A 44 5.22 6.40 -6.69
C LEU A 44 5.99 5.09 -6.54
N GLU A 45 5.40 3.95 -6.86
CA GLU A 45 6.07 2.66 -6.91
C GLU A 45 6.97 2.51 -8.15
N MET A 46 6.70 3.26 -9.22
CA MET A 46 7.39 3.11 -10.50
C MET A 46 8.91 3.30 -10.36
N PRO A 47 9.43 4.34 -9.68
CA PRO A 47 10.88 4.56 -9.55
C PRO A 47 11.57 3.43 -8.78
N PHE A 48 10.85 2.68 -7.94
CA PHE A 48 11.40 1.55 -7.18
C PHE A 48 11.65 0.32 -8.05
N ILE A 49 10.86 0.11 -9.11
CA ILE A 49 11.06 -1.03 -10.03
C ILE A 49 12.04 -0.74 -11.17
N ILE A 50 12.27 0.54 -11.51
CA ILE A 50 13.22 0.94 -12.57
C ILE A 50 14.51 1.59 -12.03
N ASN A 51 14.70 1.66 -10.70
CA ASN A 51 15.78 2.39 -10.05
C ASN A 51 15.90 3.86 -10.56
N GLY A 52 14.76 4.55 -10.65
CA GLY A 52 14.61 5.82 -11.35
C GLY A 52 14.59 7.06 -10.44
N PHE A 53 15.32 7.07 -9.33
CA PHE A 53 15.17 8.12 -8.29
C PHE A 53 15.75 9.49 -8.64
N ASP A 54 16.64 9.57 -9.63
CA ASP A 54 17.31 10.81 -10.04
C ASP A 54 16.73 11.41 -11.34
N GLN A 55 15.59 10.90 -11.80
CA GLN A 55 14.93 11.32 -13.04
C GLN A 55 13.89 12.42 -12.77
N LYS A 56 13.74 13.38 -13.69
CA LYS A 56 12.72 14.42 -13.56
C LYS A 56 11.32 13.88 -13.83
N GLU A 57 11.22 12.80 -14.58
CA GLU A 57 9.97 12.13 -14.94
C GLU A 57 9.33 11.46 -13.71
N THR A 58 10.14 11.04 -12.75
CA THR A 58 9.73 10.32 -11.54
C THR A 58 9.58 11.23 -10.31
N ASP A 59 10.31 12.34 -10.25
CA ASP A 59 10.13 13.38 -9.23
C ASP A 59 10.24 14.79 -9.85
N PRO A 60 9.22 15.23 -10.64
CA PRO A 60 9.27 16.50 -11.37
C PRO A 60 9.48 17.71 -10.48
N ALA A 61 8.98 17.66 -9.24
CA ALA A 61 9.06 18.74 -8.28
C ALA A 61 10.24 18.60 -7.29
N GLY A 62 10.99 17.49 -7.32
CA GLY A 62 12.09 17.21 -6.40
C GLY A 62 11.63 17.17 -4.93
N ILE A 63 10.45 16.61 -4.67
CA ILE A 63 9.80 16.58 -3.36
C ILE A 63 9.70 15.19 -2.74
N PHE A 64 9.87 14.12 -3.53
CA PHE A 64 9.70 12.75 -3.06
C PHE A 64 11.03 12.13 -2.59
N PHE A 65 12.13 12.39 -3.30
CA PHE A 65 13.40 11.72 -3.05
C PHE A 65 14.44 12.66 -2.47
N SER A 66 14.89 12.37 -1.24
CA SER A 66 15.85 13.20 -0.51
C SER A 66 17.05 12.38 -0.05
N LYS A 67 18.16 13.02 0.34
CA LYS A 67 19.29 12.28 0.93
C LYS A 67 18.89 11.50 2.19
N LYS A 68 17.86 11.95 2.92
CA LYS A 68 17.42 11.34 4.18
C LYS A 68 16.70 10.01 3.99
N ASN A 69 15.91 9.87 2.94
CA ASN A 69 15.15 8.65 2.66
C ASN A 69 15.86 7.71 1.68
N LYS A 70 17.08 8.05 1.25
CA LYS A 70 17.88 7.26 0.30
C LYS A 70 18.05 5.81 0.73
N ALA A 71 18.49 5.59 1.98
CA ALA A 71 18.74 4.24 2.46
C ALA A 71 17.47 3.36 2.47
N SER A 72 16.35 3.88 2.98
CA SER A 72 15.07 3.16 2.99
C SER A 72 14.61 2.85 1.57
N ARG A 73 14.52 3.89 0.70
CA ARG A 73 13.98 3.70 -0.65
C ARG A 73 14.83 2.77 -1.51
N GLU A 74 16.16 2.83 -1.39
CA GLU A 74 17.07 1.98 -2.18
C GLU A 74 17.03 0.54 -1.70
N THR A 75 16.85 0.31 -0.39
CA THR A 75 16.67 -1.04 0.16
C THR A 75 15.40 -1.68 -0.38
N LEU A 76 14.27 -0.97 -0.29
CA LEU A 76 12.99 -1.46 -0.83
C LEU A 76 13.04 -1.62 -2.35
N SER A 77 13.67 -0.69 -3.07
CA SER A 77 13.85 -0.78 -4.53
C SER A 77 14.64 -2.02 -4.93
N ALA A 78 15.73 -2.34 -4.23
CA ALA A 78 16.50 -3.55 -4.50
C ALA A 78 15.64 -4.82 -4.30
N GLN A 79 14.84 -4.87 -3.24
CA GLN A 79 13.93 -6.00 -2.98
C GLN A 79 12.83 -6.10 -4.07
N MET A 80 12.26 -4.97 -4.50
CA MET A 80 11.27 -4.94 -5.57
C MET A 80 11.87 -5.38 -6.91
N ILE A 81 13.06 -4.89 -7.27
CA ILE A 81 13.77 -5.31 -8.49
C ILE A 81 14.05 -6.81 -8.48
N GLU A 82 14.44 -7.38 -7.34
CA GLU A 82 14.63 -8.84 -7.18
C GLU A 82 13.34 -9.62 -7.48
N TYR A 83 12.19 -9.20 -6.93
CA TYR A 83 10.90 -9.85 -7.21
C TYR A 83 10.45 -9.71 -8.67
N TRP A 84 10.56 -8.50 -9.25
CA TRP A 84 10.18 -8.26 -10.64
C TRP A 84 11.11 -9.01 -11.61
N SER A 85 12.40 -9.09 -11.30
CA SER A 85 13.36 -9.86 -12.08
C SER A 85 13.06 -11.35 -12.03
N ALA A 86 12.80 -11.91 -10.84
CA ALA A 86 12.38 -13.30 -10.70
C ALA A 86 11.09 -13.60 -11.48
N PHE A 87 10.10 -12.70 -11.41
CA PHE A 87 8.87 -12.84 -12.18
C PHE A 87 9.14 -12.84 -13.69
N ALA A 88 9.96 -11.92 -14.19
CA ALA A 88 10.32 -11.86 -15.61
C ALA A 88 11.07 -13.12 -16.08
N HIS A 89 11.96 -13.69 -15.26
CA HIS A 89 12.74 -14.88 -15.60
C HIS A 89 11.96 -16.19 -15.48
N HIS A 90 11.05 -16.30 -14.51
CA HIS A 90 10.49 -17.58 -14.08
C HIS A 90 8.96 -17.62 -14.07
N GLY A 91 8.28 -16.50 -14.32
CA GLY A 91 6.83 -16.37 -14.17
C GLY A 91 6.36 -16.37 -12.70
N ALA A 92 7.29 -16.31 -11.74
CA ALA A 92 7.00 -16.30 -10.31
C ALA A 92 8.01 -15.39 -9.57
N PRO A 93 7.55 -14.48 -8.69
CA PRO A 93 8.43 -13.65 -7.88
C PRO A 93 9.19 -14.46 -6.83
N GLY A 94 8.58 -15.52 -6.28
CA GLY A 94 9.24 -16.46 -5.37
C GLY A 94 9.90 -15.76 -4.18
N ARG A 95 11.21 -15.97 -4.01
CA ARG A 95 12.04 -15.32 -2.98
C ARG A 95 12.99 -14.27 -3.58
N GLY A 96 12.59 -13.67 -4.71
CA GLY A 96 13.49 -12.87 -5.54
C GLY A 96 14.49 -13.74 -6.31
N LEU A 97 15.26 -13.12 -7.21
CA LEU A 97 16.18 -13.82 -8.11
C LEU A 97 17.34 -14.47 -7.35
N SER A 98 17.82 -13.82 -6.29
CA SER A 98 18.82 -14.36 -5.36
C SER A 98 18.28 -15.45 -4.42
N GLY A 99 16.96 -15.59 -4.31
CA GLY A 99 16.32 -16.55 -3.41
C GLY A 99 16.35 -16.17 -1.91
N THR A 100 16.71 -14.93 -1.57
CA THR A 100 16.95 -14.50 -0.19
C THR A 100 15.77 -13.78 0.47
N LEU A 101 14.79 -13.32 -0.32
CA LEU A 101 13.67 -12.53 0.19
C LEU A 101 12.59 -13.42 0.84
N PRO A 102 11.67 -12.82 1.61
CA PRO A 102 10.41 -13.46 1.97
C PRO A 102 9.72 -14.05 0.75
N ARG A 103 9.04 -15.19 0.91
CA ARG A 103 8.40 -15.84 -0.22
C ARG A 103 7.11 -15.09 -0.58
N TRP A 104 7.03 -14.60 -1.80
CA TRP A 104 5.80 -14.11 -2.42
C TRP A 104 5.04 -15.29 -3.02
N THR A 105 3.99 -15.72 -2.31
CA THR A 105 3.14 -16.84 -2.72
C THR A 105 2.05 -16.41 -3.70
N ALA A 106 1.67 -17.32 -4.59
CA ALA A 106 0.57 -17.10 -5.52
C ALA A 106 -0.77 -17.06 -4.78
N TRP A 107 -1.71 -16.27 -5.29
CA TRP A 107 -3.03 -16.04 -4.69
C TRP A 107 -3.75 -17.33 -4.32
N ALA A 108 -3.79 -18.31 -5.23
CA ALA A 108 -4.48 -19.58 -5.03
C ALA A 108 -3.79 -20.50 -3.99
N GLU A 109 -2.50 -20.26 -3.69
CA GLU A 109 -1.73 -21.01 -2.71
C GLU A 109 -1.76 -20.36 -1.32
N SER A 110 -2.18 -19.10 -1.24
CA SER A 110 -2.09 -18.31 -0.02
C SER A 110 -3.35 -18.45 0.85
N PRO A 111 -3.18 -18.62 2.18
CA PRO A 111 -4.29 -18.38 3.09
C PRO A 111 -4.69 -16.89 3.06
N VAL A 112 -5.89 -16.57 3.53
CA VAL A 112 -6.46 -15.22 3.49
C VAL A 112 -5.55 -14.20 4.18
N GLU A 113 -4.89 -14.60 5.25
CA GLU A 113 -4.01 -13.80 6.08
C GLU A 113 -2.66 -13.52 5.42
N GLN A 114 -2.36 -14.18 4.30
CA GLN A 114 -1.11 -14.06 3.55
C GLN A 114 -1.36 -13.96 2.03
N SER A 115 -2.51 -13.40 1.63
CA SER A 115 -2.89 -13.34 0.22
C SER A 115 -2.25 -12.19 -0.57
N LEU A 116 -1.59 -11.25 0.11
CA LEU A 116 -1.06 -9.99 -0.45
C LEU A 116 0.40 -9.78 -0.06
N MET A 117 1.27 -9.47 -1.02
CA MET A 117 2.63 -9.00 -0.72
C MET A 117 2.59 -7.51 -0.37
N LEU A 118 3.05 -7.16 0.81
CA LEU A 118 3.22 -5.77 1.24
C LEU A 118 4.65 -5.35 0.93
N LEU A 119 4.79 -4.24 0.23
CA LEU A 119 6.06 -3.66 -0.20
C LEU A 119 6.22 -2.32 0.52
N ASP A 120 7.00 -2.32 1.60
CA ASP A 120 7.14 -1.19 2.51
C ASP A 120 8.57 -1.04 3.04
N GLY A 121 8.87 0.10 3.64
CA GLY A 121 10.13 0.36 4.32
C GLY A 121 10.33 -0.54 5.54
N GLU A 122 11.60 -0.84 5.87
CA GLU A 122 11.95 -1.70 7.01
C GLU A 122 11.40 -1.20 8.35
N LYS A 123 11.20 0.11 8.50
CA LYS A 123 10.62 0.69 9.74
C LYS A 123 9.16 0.33 9.93
N ASP A 124 8.44 0.10 8.84
CA ASP A 124 6.99 -0.15 8.82
C ASP A 124 6.68 -1.64 8.52
N GLY A 125 7.68 -2.50 8.75
CA GLY A 125 7.57 -3.95 8.70
C GLY A 125 8.15 -4.58 7.45
N GLY A 126 8.72 -3.79 6.54
CA GLY A 126 9.45 -4.28 5.37
C GLY A 126 8.59 -5.08 4.38
N VAL A 127 9.26 -5.81 3.49
CA VAL A 127 8.58 -6.70 2.54
C VAL A 127 8.06 -7.96 3.24
N ARG A 128 6.76 -8.24 3.13
CA ARG A 128 6.13 -9.40 3.80
C ARG A 128 4.77 -9.76 3.22
N MET A 129 4.35 -11.02 3.42
CA MET A 129 2.97 -11.40 3.14
C MET A 129 2.04 -10.90 4.25
N GLY A 130 0.81 -10.53 3.87
CA GLY A 130 -0.26 -10.10 4.77
C GLY A 130 -1.64 -10.27 4.16
N PRO A 131 -2.70 -9.85 4.88
CA PRO A 131 -4.08 -9.96 4.39
C PRO A 131 -4.36 -8.97 3.26
N ALA A 132 -5.15 -9.37 2.25
CA ALA A 132 -5.46 -8.53 1.09
C ALA A 132 -6.38 -7.34 1.37
N THR A 133 -7.11 -7.36 2.48
CA THR A 133 -8.05 -6.30 2.85
C THR A 133 -8.18 -6.24 4.36
N PRO A 134 -7.98 -5.07 4.99
CA PRO A 134 -8.65 -4.81 6.26
C PRO A 134 -10.18 -4.83 6.02
N THR A 135 -10.92 -5.42 6.95
CA THR A 135 -12.39 -5.38 6.99
C THR A 135 -12.87 -3.94 7.25
N PRO A 136 -14.11 -3.57 6.85
CA PRO A 136 -14.70 -2.28 7.20
C PRO A 136 -14.57 -1.95 8.69
N ASP A 137 -14.81 -2.92 9.57
CA ASP A 137 -14.72 -2.80 11.02
C ASP A 137 -13.27 -2.50 11.45
N THR A 138 -12.29 -3.24 10.92
CA THR A 138 -10.88 -2.96 11.23
C THR A 138 -10.42 -1.59 10.71
N LEU A 139 -11.01 -1.11 9.61
CA LEU A 139 -10.76 0.25 9.11
C LEU A 139 -11.41 1.29 10.01
N PHE A 140 -12.61 1.02 10.51
CA PHE A 140 -13.32 1.89 11.43
C PHE A 140 -12.60 2.02 12.77
N GLU A 141 -12.16 0.91 13.36
CA GLU A 141 -11.35 0.90 14.58
C GLU A 141 -10.02 1.65 14.40
N SER A 142 -9.36 1.43 13.26
CA SER A 142 -8.14 2.18 12.90
C SER A 142 -8.42 3.67 12.75
N PHE A 143 -9.56 4.04 12.19
CA PHE A 143 -10.03 5.42 12.07
C PHE A 143 -10.25 6.06 13.45
N LEU A 144 -10.98 5.39 14.35
CA LEU A 144 -11.26 5.90 15.70
C LEU A 144 -9.99 6.11 16.52
N SER A 145 -9.02 5.21 16.41
CA SER A 145 -7.76 5.27 17.17
C SER A 145 -6.65 6.08 16.49
N ASP A 146 -6.87 6.61 15.28
CA ASP A 146 -5.84 7.31 14.52
C ASP A 146 -5.36 8.60 15.24
N PRO A 147 -4.10 8.68 15.69
CA PRO A 147 -3.57 9.86 16.39
C PRO A 147 -3.39 11.08 15.48
N ARG A 148 -3.48 10.90 14.15
CA ARG A 148 -3.41 12.01 13.18
C ARG A 148 -4.70 12.85 13.20
N MET A 149 -5.82 12.28 13.65
CA MET A 149 -7.08 12.99 13.83
C MET A 149 -7.14 13.62 15.22
N LYS A 150 -6.78 14.90 15.27
CA LYS A 150 -6.59 15.65 16.52
C LYS A 150 -7.90 16.20 17.11
N THR A 151 -8.94 16.31 16.30
CA THR A 151 -10.23 16.88 16.73
C THR A 151 -11.41 16.07 16.20
N ASP A 152 -12.52 16.08 16.93
CA ASP A 152 -13.75 15.42 16.50
C ASP A 152 -14.27 16.01 15.18
N HIS A 153 -14.11 17.32 14.98
CA HIS A 153 -14.41 17.94 13.68
C HIS A 153 -13.64 17.30 12.51
N GLN A 154 -12.36 16.94 12.69
CA GLN A 154 -11.60 16.21 11.66
C GLN A 154 -12.12 14.79 11.45
N ARG A 155 -12.50 14.10 12.53
CA ARG A 155 -13.10 12.75 12.46
C ARG A 155 -14.41 12.79 11.71
N CYS A 156 -15.31 13.70 12.09
CA CYS A 156 -16.61 13.89 11.46
C CYS A 156 -16.52 14.27 9.98
N LYS A 157 -15.62 15.18 9.62
CA LYS A 157 -15.41 15.54 8.21
C LYS A 157 -14.89 14.35 7.40
N THR A 158 -13.96 13.58 7.96
CA THR A 158 -13.41 12.39 7.30
C THR A 158 -14.46 11.30 7.17
N ALA A 159 -15.23 11.01 8.23
CA ALA A 159 -16.30 10.01 8.20
C ALA A 159 -17.36 10.35 7.15
N ASN A 160 -17.82 11.61 7.10
CA ASN A 160 -18.74 12.07 6.07
C ASN A 160 -18.18 11.93 4.65
N MET A 161 -16.89 12.24 4.45
CA MET A 161 -16.22 12.05 3.16
C MET A 161 -16.17 10.56 2.74
N VAL A 162 -15.84 9.67 3.68
CA VAL A 162 -15.80 8.22 3.43
C VAL A 162 -17.20 7.69 3.08
N ILE A 163 -18.23 8.13 3.80
CA ILE A 163 -19.63 7.77 3.52
C ILE A 163 -20.05 8.23 2.12
N ASP A 164 -19.79 9.48 1.74
CA ASP A 164 -20.10 10.00 0.39
C ASP A 164 -19.37 9.18 -0.68
N MET A 165 -18.07 8.93 -0.50
CA MET A 165 -17.27 8.16 -1.46
C MET A 165 -17.80 6.73 -1.64
N VAL A 166 -18.06 6.01 -0.55
CA VAL A 166 -18.50 4.60 -0.62
C VAL A 166 -19.93 4.48 -1.14
N SER A 167 -20.80 5.45 -0.83
CA SER A 167 -22.16 5.48 -1.36
C SER A 167 -22.23 5.52 -2.90
N ARG A 168 -21.19 6.06 -3.55
CA ARG A 168 -21.09 6.15 -5.02
C ARG A 168 -20.57 4.87 -5.68
N VAL A 169 -19.77 4.08 -4.97
CA VAL A 169 -19.14 2.86 -5.52
C VAL A 169 -19.85 1.57 -5.09
N GLY A 170 -20.79 1.66 -4.16
CA GLY A 170 -21.57 0.53 -3.63
C GLY A 170 -20.84 -0.18 -2.50
N GLY A 171 -21.36 -0.04 -1.27
CA GLY A 171 -20.88 -0.68 -0.05
C GLY A 171 -21.68 -0.24 1.16
N THR A 172 -21.65 -1.02 2.25
CA THR A 172 -22.25 -0.66 3.55
C THR A 172 -21.17 -0.14 4.49
N LEU A 173 -21.54 0.82 5.35
CA LEU A 173 -20.66 1.50 6.30
C LEU A 173 -21.46 1.85 7.55
N ASP A 174 -22.10 0.85 8.14
CA ASP A 174 -23.11 1.05 9.18
C ASP A 174 -22.47 1.71 10.42
N ASP A 175 -21.34 1.18 10.90
CA ASP A 175 -20.57 1.75 12.01
C ASP A 175 -20.15 3.22 11.78
N TRP A 176 -19.77 3.56 10.54
CA TRP A 176 -19.36 4.92 10.21
C TRP A 176 -20.56 5.88 10.21
N ARG A 177 -21.74 5.41 9.78
CA ARG A 177 -22.98 6.19 9.79
C ARG A 177 -23.47 6.42 11.20
N GLU A 178 -23.47 5.37 12.03
CA GLU A 178 -23.80 5.45 13.46
C GLU A 178 -22.87 6.43 14.17
N PHE A 179 -21.55 6.35 13.94
CA PHE A 179 -20.59 7.33 14.47
C PHE A 179 -20.94 8.77 14.10
N VAL A 180 -21.30 9.04 12.84
CA VAL A 180 -21.66 10.40 12.41
C VAL A 180 -22.96 10.87 13.06
N GLU A 181 -23.96 9.99 13.22
CA GLU A 181 -25.23 10.33 13.85
C GLU A 181 -25.09 10.62 15.35
N GLU A 182 -24.22 9.89 16.05
CA GLU A 182 -24.06 10.03 17.49
C GLU A 182 -23.04 11.11 17.90
N SER A 183 -22.04 11.40 17.06
CA SER A 183 -20.84 12.13 17.48
C SER A 183 -20.50 13.43 16.74
N CYS A 184 -21.25 13.88 15.71
CA CYS A 184 -20.78 14.92 14.77
C CYS A 184 -21.53 16.29 14.68
#